data_AF-A0A522UXZ9-F1
#
_entry.id   AF-A0A522UXZ9-F1
#
_cell.length_a   1.000
_cell.length_b   1.000
_cell.length_c   1.000
_cell.angle_alpha   90.00
_cell.angle_beta   90.00
_cell.angle_gamma   90.00
#
_symmetry.space_group_name_H-M   'P 1'
#
loop_
_entity.id
_entity.type
_entity.pdbx_description
1 polymer ?
#
loop_
_entity_poly.entity_id
_entity_poly.type
_entity_poly.pdbx_seq_one_letter_code
_entity_poly.pdbx_strand_id
1 'polypeptide(L)'
;MNTLVIESDVSRAEGVTVTDDTLSVDLNDGRTISVPLAWFPRLMYATAKERKKWKLIGSGHGIHWEDIDEDISVEGLLSGKPSGESRVSFKKWLDKRQVRHSQTREDLFNQAVLTAYKEAVRKCNHKFPVFKKMFSEHGGIETAKRLLHAPLQAGFTVLWECKCLDLSIEYLVLKSQFANLFTEKEKAIAKKRLEDHDYKWD
;
A
#
# COMPACT_ATOMS: atom_id res chain seq x y z
N MET A 1 -13.44 9.16 57.91
CA MET A 1 -13.47 8.59 56.54
C MET A 1 -13.11 9.75 55.62
N ASN A 2 -11.95 9.70 54.98
CA ASN A 2 -11.54 10.73 54.02
C ASN A 2 -11.93 10.25 52.63
N THR A 3 -12.85 10.96 51.99
CA THR A 3 -13.19 10.76 50.58
C THR A 3 -12.30 11.69 49.77
N LEU A 4 -11.47 11.15 48.89
CA LEU A 4 -10.77 11.92 47.88
C LEU A 4 -11.78 12.34 46.82
N VAL A 5 -12.00 13.65 46.71
CA VAL A 5 -12.70 14.25 45.57
C VAL A 5 -11.74 14.18 44.38
N ILE A 6 -12.19 13.60 43.26
CA ILE A 6 -11.38 13.51 42.05
C ILE A 6 -11.36 14.89 41.40
N GLU A 7 -10.28 15.63 41.57
CA GLU A 7 -9.93 16.72 40.67
C GLU A 7 -9.38 16.08 39.40
N SER A 8 -10.13 16.16 38.30
CA SER A 8 -9.74 15.54 37.03
C SER A 8 -8.64 16.34 36.37
N ASP A 9 -7.40 16.13 36.80
CA ASP A 9 -6.27 16.44 35.93
C ASP A 9 -6.31 15.42 34.77
N VAL A 10 -6.42 15.92 33.54
CA VAL A 10 -6.64 15.03 32.39
C VAL A 10 -5.32 14.35 32.06
N SER A 11 -5.18 13.09 32.48
CA SER A 11 -3.98 12.32 32.22
C SER A 11 -3.71 12.17 30.73
N ARG A 12 -2.44 12.29 30.35
CA ARG A 12 -1.98 12.29 28.96
C ARG A 12 -1.08 11.09 28.75
N ALA A 13 -1.18 10.47 27.58
CA ALA A 13 -0.27 9.41 27.18
C ALA A 13 1.13 9.97 26.88
N GLU A 14 2.16 9.24 27.35
CA GLU A 14 3.57 9.47 27.05
C GLU A 14 4.20 8.28 26.32
N GLY A 15 3.75 7.06 26.65
CA GLY A 15 4.24 5.82 26.06
C GLY A 15 3.10 4.88 25.67
N VAL A 16 3.30 4.10 24.61
CA VAL A 16 2.34 3.08 24.17
C VAL A 16 3.08 1.81 23.78
N THR A 17 2.69 0.71 24.42
CA THR A 17 3.18 -0.64 24.15
C THR A 17 2.01 -1.53 23.73
N VAL A 18 2.17 -2.27 22.64
CA VAL A 18 1.13 -3.20 22.15
C VAL A 18 1.74 -4.59 22.01
N THR A 19 1.18 -5.55 22.74
CA THR A 19 1.52 -6.98 22.64
C THR A 19 0.51 -7.69 21.74
N ASP A 20 0.45 -9.02 21.78
CA ASP A 20 -0.54 -9.79 21.03
C ASP A 20 -1.94 -9.80 21.68
N ASP A 21 -2.02 -9.46 22.96
CA ASP A 21 -3.24 -9.53 23.77
C ASP A 21 -3.55 -8.25 24.54
N THR A 22 -2.62 -7.31 24.63
CA THR A 22 -2.70 -6.15 25.53
C THR A 22 -2.28 -4.86 24.83
N LEU A 23 -3.05 -3.78 25.07
CA LEU A 23 -2.64 -2.40 24.84
C LEU A 23 -2.29 -1.78 26.19
N SER A 24 -1.05 -1.34 26.35
CA SER A 24 -0.55 -0.65 27.54
C SER A 24 -0.18 0.79 27.20
N VAL A 25 -0.61 1.74 28.04
CA VAL A 25 -0.37 3.17 27.87
C VAL A 25 0.23 3.73 29.16
N ASP A 26 1.41 4.34 29.04
CA ASP A 26 2.09 5.05 30.12
C ASP A 26 1.58 6.49 30.15
N LEU A 27 1.19 6.95 31.33
CA LEU A 27 0.63 8.27 31.56
C LEU A 27 1.65 9.20 32.23
N ASN A 28 1.49 10.50 31.98
CA ASN A 28 2.33 11.55 32.56
C ASN A 28 2.29 11.65 34.10
N ASP A 29 1.30 11.03 34.73
CA ASP A 29 1.16 10.94 36.19
C ASP A 29 1.85 9.71 36.80
N GLY A 30 2.59 8.96 35.98
CA GLY A 30 3.36 7.78 36.39
C GLY A 30 2.55 6.48 36.44
N ARG A 31 1.26 6.50 36.07
CA ARG A 31 0.45 5.29 35.93
C ARG A 31 0.68 4.62 34.58
N THR A 32 0.54 3.29 34.54
CA THR A 32 0.38 2.53 33.29
C THR A 32 -1.00 1.88 33.29
N ILE A 33 -1.79 2.14 32.25
CA ILE A 33 -3.09 1.50 32.03
C ILE A 33 -2.90 0.38 31.04
N SER A 34 -3.45 -0.80 31.33
CA SER A 34 -3.45 -1.94 30.40
C SER A 34 -4.88 -2.43 30.18
N VAL A 35 -5.23 -2.63 28.90
CA VAL A 35 -6.54 -3.12 28.47
C VAL A 35 -6.39 -4.23 27.44
N PRO A 36 -7.38 -5.12 27.28
CA PRO A 36 -7.33 -6.16 26.25
C PRO A 36 -7.27 -5.57 24.85
N LEU A 37 -6.33 -6.04 24.03
CA LEU A 37 -6.20 -5.63 22.62
C LEU A 37 -7.48 -5.93 21.81
N ALA A 38 -8.20 -6.97 22.20
CA ALA A 38 -9.47 -7.38 21.58
C ALA A 38 -10.57 -6.29 21.61
N TRP A 39 -10.42 -5.27 22.46
CA TRP A 39 -11.33 -4.12 22.48
C TRP A 39 -11.19 -3.20 21.27
N PHE A 40 -10.09 -3.33 20.52
CA PHE A 40 -9.76 -2.48 19.38
C PHE A 40 -9.50 -3.36 18.14
N PRO A 41 -10.56 -3.75 17.40
CA PRO A 41 -10.45 -4.71 16.31
C PRO A 41 -9.42 -4.33 15.25
N ARG A 42 -9.34 -3.04 14.85
CA ARG A 42 -8.32 -2.60 13.87
C ARG A 42 -6.89 -2.82 14.36
N LEU A 43 -6.63 -2.53 15.63
CA LEU A 43 -5.32 -2.70 16.27
C LEU A 43 -4.97 -4.19 16.47
N MET A 44 -5.97 -5.01 16.78
CA MET A 44 -5.83 -6.47 16.86
C MET A 44 -5.40 -7.07 15.52
N TYR A 45 -5.95 -6.59 14.40
CA TYR A 45 -5.61 -7.03 13.03
C TYR A 45 -4.40 -6.29 12.41
N ALA A 46 -3.78 -5.38 13.15
CA ALA A 46 -2.58 -4.69 12.72
C ALA A 46 -1.35 -5.60 12.83
N THR A 47 -0.41 -5.45 11.88
CA THR A 47 0.90 -6.11 11.96
C THR A 47 1.74 -5.47 13.07
N ALA A 48 2.76 -6.19 13.55
CA ALA A 48 3.70 -5.65 14.53
C ALA A 48 4.38 -4.33 14.09
N LYS A 49 4.60 -4.14 12.78
CA LYS A 49 5.17 -2.91 12.23
C LYS A 49 4.19 -1.73 12.32
N GLU A 50 2.91 -1.97 12.05
CA GLU A 50 1.88 -0.94 12.12
C GLU A 50 1.58 -0.58 13.58
N ARG A 51 1.50 -1.56 14.49
CA ARG A 51 1.32 -1.32 15.93
C ARG A 51 2.38 -0.40 16.53
N LYS A 52 3.62 -0.45 16.03
CA LYS A 52 4.74 0.41 16.47
C LYS A 52 4.68 1.84 15.91
N LYS A 53 3.85 2.12 14.91
CA LYS A 53 3.76 3.43 14.24
C LYS A 53 2.57 4.23 14.75
N TRP A 54 2.59 4.56 16.03
CA TRP A 54 1.61 5.45 16.64
C TRP A 54 2.16 6.87 16.75
N LYS A 55 1.25 7.83 16.93
CA LYS A 55 1.56 9.23 17.28
C LYS A 55 0.59 9.71 18.34
N LEU A 56 1.05 10.56 19.24
CA LEU A 56 0.16 11.27 20.15
C LEU A 56 -0.58 12.38 19.41
N ILE A 57 -1.87 12.51 19.68
CA ILE A 57 -2.72 13.58 19.16
C ILE A 57 -3.40 14.31 20.31
N GLY A 58 -3.88 15.53 20.03
CA GLY A 58 -4.55 16.36 21.02
C GLY A 58 -3.70 16.58 22.28
N SER A 59 -2.40 16.83 22.14
CA SER A 59 -1.48 16.99 23.29
C SER A 59 -1.42 15.78 24.23
N GLY A 60 -1.55 14.57 23.71
CA GLY A 60 -1.47 13.32 24.49
C GLY A 60 -2.82 12.81 25.00
N HIS A 61 -3.93 13.45 24.65
CA HIS A 61 -5.28 12.98 24.99
C HIS A 61 -5.75 11.82 24.10
N GLY A 62 -5.12 11.63 22.93
CA GLY A 62 -5.39 10.51 22.05
C GLY A 62 -4.13 9.92 21.43
N ILE A 63 -4.26 8.70 20.93
CA ILE A 63 -3.22 7.93 20.27
C ILE A 63 -3.74 7.58 18.88
N HIS A 64 -2.99 7.97 17.85
CA HIS A 64 -3.35 7.77 16.44
C HIS A 64 -2.43 6.76 15.77
N TRP A 65 -3.01 5.80 15.05
CA TRP A 65 -2.31 4.89 14.14
C TRP A 65 -2.72 5.13 12.69
N GLU A 66 -1.89 5.86 11.94
CA GLU A 66 -2.13 6.22 10.52
C GLU A 66 -2.33 4.99 9.62
N ASP A 67 -1.46 3.98 9.74
CA ASP A 67 -1.47 2.85 8.80
C ASP A 67 -2.78 2.03 8.87
N ILE A 68 -3.46 2.06 10.01
CA ILE A 68 -4.71 1.33 10.28
C ILE A 68 -5.92 2.24 10.46
N ASP A 69 -5.77 3.57 10.36
CA ASP A 69 -6.85 4.54 10.51
C ASP A 69 -7.60 4.34 11.85
N GLU A 70 -6.86 4.29 12.96
CA GLU A 70 -7.44 4.09 14.31
C GLU A 70 -7.00 5.21 15.25
N ASP A 71 -7.95 5.73 16.02
CA ASP A 71 -7.75 6.71 17.09
C ASP A 71 -8.29 6.15 18.41
N ILE A 72 -7.46 6.18 19.46
CA ILE A 72 -7.84 5.73 20.80
C ILE A 72 -7.70 6.90 21.79
N SER A 73 -8.77 7.22 22.50
CA SER A 73 -8.79 8.25 23.54
C SER A 73 -8.27 7.72 24.88
N VAL A 74 -7.39 8.48 25.54
CA VAL A 74 -6.89 8.18 26.89
C VAL A 74 -8.03 8.19 27.92
N GLU A 75 -8.97 9.12 27.80
CA GLU A 75 -10.17 9.18 28.64
C GLU A 75 -11.06 7.94 28.44
N GLY A 76 -11.17 7.48 27.19
CA GLY A 76 -11.86 6.23 26.86
C GLY A 76 -11.24 5.03 27.57
N LEU A 77 -9.90 4.93 27.55
CA LEU A 77 -9.15 3.89 28.25
C LEU A 77 -9.33 3.95 29.77
N LEU A 78 -9.21 5.14 30.36
CA LEU A 78 -9.45 5.39 31.79
C LEU A 78 -10.87 5.01 32.23
N SER A 79 -11.84 5.19 31.33
CA SER A 79 -13.25 4.85 31.54
C SER A 79 -13.58 3.38 31.25
N GLY A 80 -12.61 2.56 30.81
CA GLY A 80 -12.83 1.17 30.43
C GLY A 80 -13.73 1.00 29.20
N LYS A 81 -13.75 1.97 28.29
CA LYS A 81 -14.58 1.93 27.08
C LYS A 81 -13.84 1.25 25.92
N PRO A 82 -14.41 0.20 25.30
CA PRO A 82 -13.85 -0.41 24.09
C PRO A 82 -14.08 0.48 22.86
N SER A 83 -13.55 0.06 21.70
CA SER A 83 -13.79 0.75 20.43
C SER A 83 -15.28 0.88 20.12
N GLY A 84 -15.68 2.06 19.64
CA GLY A 84 -17.03 2.34 19.15
C GLY A 84 -17.29 1.86 17.72
N GLU A 85 -16.36 1.10 17.13
CA GLU A 85 -16.46 0.66 15.75
C GLU A 85 -17.64 -0.30 15.52
N SER A 86 -18.49 0.02 14.53
CA SER A 86 -19.55 -0.90 14.10
C SER A 86 -19.00 -2.06 13.27
N ARG A 87 -19.67 -3.22 13.35
CA ARG A 87 -19.33 -4.40 12.51
C ARG A 87 -19.28 -4.08 11.02
N VAL A 88 -20.12 -3.16 10.54
CA VAL A 88 -20.17 -2.71 9.14
C VAL A 88 -18.93 -1.90 8.79
N SER A 89 -18.53 -0.97 9.66
CA SER A 89 -17.31 -0.18 9.50
C SER A 89 -16.07 -1.08 9.48
N PHE A 90 -15.98 -1.99 10.44
CA PHE A 90 -14.86 -2.91 10.55
C PHE A 90 -14.73 -3.82 9.33
N LYS A 91 -15.85 -4.37 8.83
CA LYS A 91 -15.85 -5.18 7.61
C LYS A 91 -15.36 -4.38 6.40
N LYS A 92 -15.87 -3.17 6.19
CA LYS A 92 -15.42 -2.30 5.09
C LYS A 92 -13.92 -1.99 5.18
N TRP A 93 -13.43 -1.76 6.39
CA TRP A 93 -12.00 -1.55 6.65
C TRP A 93 -11.17 -2.79 6.31
N LEU A 94 -11.59 -3.98 6.73
CA LEU A 94 -10.94 -5.26 6.39
C LEU A 94 -10.90 -5.50 4.88
N ASP A 95 -12.01 -5.28 4.17
CA ASP A 95 -12.10 -5.47 2.71
C ASP A 95 -11.11 -4.54 1.99
N LYS A 96 -11.08 -3.25 2.35
CA LYS A 96 -10.12 -2.28 1.82
C LYS A 96 -8.67 -2.69 2.10
N ARG A 97 -8.43 -3.29 3.26
CA ARG A 97 -7.10 -3.70 3.71
C ARG A 97 -6.60 -4.95 3.02
N GLN A 98 -7.46 -5.94 2.73
CA GLN A 98 -7.09 -7.10 1.91
C GLN A 98 -6.63 -6.66 0.53
N VAL A 99 -7.29 -5.68 -0.09
CA VAL A 99 -6.84 -5.07 -1.35
C VAL A 99 -5.47 -4.38 -1.19
N ARG A 100 -5.20 -3.76 -0.03
CA ARG A 100 -3.94 -3.03 0.24
C ARG A 100 -2.77 -3.94 0.61
N HIS A 101 -3.01 -5.07 1.27
CA HIS A 101 -2.01 -6.04 1.74
C HIS A 101 -1.79 -7.20 0.77
N SER A 102 -2.74 -7.49 -0.12
CA SER A 102 -2.49 -8.36 -1.27
C SER A 102 -1.80 -7.57 -2.38
N GLN A 103 -0.58 -7.08 -2.15
CA GLN A 103 0.21 -6.60 -3.28
C GLN A 103 0.72 -7.83 -4.04
N THR A 104 -0.11 -8.30 -4.96
CA THR A 104 0.24 -9.45 -5.79
C THR A 104 1.38 -9.06 -6.73
N ARG A 105 2.08 -10.06 -7.30
CA ARG A 105 3.05 -9.79 -8.37
C ARG A 105 2.39 -9.07 -9.56
N GLU A 106 1.09 -9.28 -9.76
CA GLU A 106 0.30 -8.60 -10.78
C GLU A 106 0.13 -7.11 -10.45
N ASP A 107 -0.14 -6.75 -9.20
CA ASP A 107 -0.24 -5.35 -8.76
C ASP A 107 1.09 -4.62 -8.87
N LEU A 108 2.18 -5.28 -8.51
CA LEU A 108 3.54 -4.76 -8.70
C LEU A 108 3.84 -4.50 -10.18
N PHE A 109 3.41 -5.42 -11.06
CA PHE A 109 3.55 -5.24 -12.50
C PHE A 109 2.70 -4.07 -13.00
N ASN A 110 1.43 -4.00 -12.61
CA ASN A 110 0.51 -2.91 -12.98
C ASN A 110 1.08 -1.53 -12.56
N GLN A 111 1.63 -1.44 -11.36
CA GLN A 111 2.26 -0.21 -10.87
C GLN A 111 3.53 0.12 -11.67
N ALA A 112 4.38 -0.85 -11.96
CA ALA A 112 5.59 -0.65 -12.76
C ALA A 112 5.26 -0.16 -14.18
N VAL A 113 4.23 -0.74 -14.81
CA VAL A 113 3.75 -0.32 -16.13
C VAL A 113 3.23 1.13 -16.10
N LEU A 114 2.45 1.51 -15.08
CA LEU A 114 1.97 2.89 -14.96
C LEU A 114 3.09 3.90 -14.74
N THR A 115 4.08 3.55 -13.93
CA THR A 115 5.27 4.39 -13.71
C THR A 115 6.03 4.58 -15.02
N ALA A 116 6.32 3.49 -15.73
CA ALA A 116 7.00 3.54 -17.02
C ALA A 116 6.23 4.36 -18.06
N TYR A 117 4.90 4.19 -18.14
CA TYR A 117 4.03 4.98 -19.01
C TYR A 117 4.11 6.49 -18.71
N LYS A 118 4.02 6.89 -17.44
CA LYS A 118 4.10 8.31 -17.05
C LYS A 118 5.46 8.91 -17.43
N GLU A 119 6.54 8.16 -17.20
CA GLU A 119 7.88 8.58 -17.58
C GLU A 119 8.05 8.67 -19.10
N ALA A 120 7.51 7.73 -19.85
CA ALA A 120 7.53 7.74 -21.31
C ALA A 120 6.80 8.95 -21.88
N VAL A 121 5.60 9.26 -21.37
CA VAL A 121 4.85 10.48 -21.77
C VAL A 121 5.68 11.74 -21.51
N ARG A 122 6.39 11.80 -20.37
CA ARG A 122 7.25 12.94 -20.03
C ARG A 122 8.49 13.03 -20.94
N LYS A 123 9.18 11.91 -21.17
CA LYS A 123 10.42 11.86 -21.98
C LYS A 123 10.14 12.10 -23.46
N CYS A 124 9.10 11.48 -24.01
CA CYS A 124 8.73 11.60 -25.42
C CYS A 124 7.89 12.83 -25.75
N ASN A 125 7.33 13.50 -24.74
CA ASN A 125 6.30 14.53 -24.92
C ASN A 125 5.13 14.06 -25.83
N HIS A 126 4.84 12.76 -25.80
CA HIS A 126 3.85 12.10 -26.65
C HIS A 126 2.83 11.35 -25.78
N LYS A 127 1.55 11.42 -26.16
CA LYS A 127 0.46 10.73 -25.44
C LYS A 127 0.14 9.42 -26.15
N PHE A 128 -0.09 8.36 -25.39
CA PHE A 128 -0.49 7.05 -25.92
C PHE A 128 -1.96 6.74 -25.56
N PRO A 129 -2.95 7.34 -26.25
CA PRO A 129 -4.36 7.20 -25.88
C PRO A 129 -4.87 5.76 -25.99
N VAL A 130 -4.42 5.01 -27.01
CA VAL A 130 -4.79 3.59 -27.21
C VAL A 130 -4.28 2.75 -26.05
N PHE A 131 -3.02 2.92 -25.65
CA PHE A 131 -2.46 2.26 -24.48
C PHE A 131 -3.22 2.60 -23.20
N LYS A 132 -3.47 3.89 -22.95
CA LYS A 132 -4.20 4.34 -21.76
C LYS A 132 -5.58 3.70 -21.67
N LYS A 133 -6.30 3.61 -22.79
CA LYS A 133 -7.60 2.95 -22.88
C LYS A 133 -7.49 1.46 -22.57
N MET A 134 -6.61 0.73 -23.27
CA MET A 134 -6.41 -0.71 -23.05
C MET A 134 -6.03 -1.03 -21.60
N PHE A 135 -5.10 -0.26 -21.03
CA PHE A 135 -4.67 -0.43 -19.64
C PHE A 135 -5.83 -0.21 -18.65
N SER A 136 -6.68 0.79 -18.88
CA SER A 136 -7.85 1.03 -18.02
C SER A 136 -8.92 -0.07 -18.14
N GLU A 137 -9.05 -0.70 -19.30
CA GLU A 137 -10.07 -1.74 -19.56
C GLU A 137 -9.62 -3.13 -19.10
N HIS A 138 -8.31 -3.42 -19.15
CA HIS A 138 -7.79 -4.78 -18.99
C HIS A 138 -6.67 -4.94 -17.94
N GLY A 139 -6.14 -3.84 -17.39
CA GLY A 139 -4.99 -3.89 -16.49
C GLY A 139 -3.66 -4.20 -17.20
N GLY A 140 -2.56 -4.27 -16.46
CA GLY A 140 -1.21 -4.32 -17.02
C GLY A 140 -0.85 -5.66 -17.66
N ILE A 141 -1.14 -6.79 -17.01
CA ILE A 141 -0.76 -8.12 -17.55
C ILE A 141 -1.46 -8.41 -18.87
N GLU A 142 -2.79 -8.26 -18.92
CA GLU A 142 -3.56 -8.55 -20.12
C GLU A 142 -3.21 -7.57 -21.25
N THR A 143 -2.99 -6.29 -20.92
CA THR A 143 -2.47 -5.32 -21.90
C THR A 143 -1.11 -5.74 -22.44
N ALA A 144 -0.20 -6.20 -21.58
CA ALA A 144 1.12 -6.66 -22.00
C ALA A 144 1.05 -7.88 -22.90
N LYS A 145 0.23 -8.89 -22.55
CA LYS A 145 0.00 -10.07 -23.39
C LYS A 145 -0.54 -9.66 -24.75
N ARG A 146 -1.56 -8.80 -24.79
CA ARG A 146 -2.13 -8.29 -26.06
C ARG A 146 -1.10 -7.57 -26.92
N LEU A 147 -0.25 -6.75 -26.32
CA LEU A 147 0.81 -6.06 -27.04
C LEU A 147 1.86 -7.04 -27.60
N LEU A 148 2.21 -8.10 -26.87
CA LEU A 148 3.14 -9.13 -27.32
C LEU A 148 2.57 -10.02 -28.44
N HIS A 149 1.26 -10.28 -28.43
CA HIS A 149 0.58 -11.07 -29.46
C HIS A 149 0.14 -10.23 -30.68
N ALA A 150 0.08 -8.90 -30.55
CA ALA A 150 -0.21 -7.98 -31.66
C ALA A 150 1.06 -7.61 -32.45
N PRO A 151 0.95 -7.31 -33.75
CA PRO A 151 2.07 -6.74 -34.53
C PRO A 151 2.55 -5.42 -33.92
N LEU A 152 3.81 -5.06 -34.21
CA LEU A 152 4.51 -3.91 -33.62
C LEU A 152 3.63 -2.66 -33.67
N GLN A 153 3.24 -2.15 -32.50
CA GLN A 153 2.32 -1.02 -32.42
C GLN A 153 3.08 0.30 -32.52
N ALA A 154 2.45 1.32 -33.09
CA ALA A 154 3.02 2.67 -33.25
C ALA A 154 3.62 3.25 -31.96
N GLY A 155 3.09 2.86 -30.79
CA GLY A 155 3.65 3.27 -29.50
C GLY A 155 5.08 2.77 -29.24
N PHE A 156 5.44 1.57 -29.71
CA PHE A 156 6.79 1.03 -29.55
C PHE A 156 7.82 1.81 -30.38
N THR A 157 7.47 2.16 -31.62
CA THR A 157 8.32 2.99 -32.50
C THR A 157 8.63 4.34 -31.88
N VAL A 158 7.62 5.00 -31.29
CA VAL A 158 7.82 6.27 -30.57
C VAL A 158 8.80 6.10 -29.40
N LEU A 159 8.67 5.04 -28.60
CA LEU A 159 9.60 4.78 -27.50
C LEU A 159 11.04 4.56 -27.99
N TRP A 160 11.20 3.88 -29.13
CA TRP A 160 12.50 3.68 -29.76
C TRP A 160 13.12 4.99 -30.26
N GLU A 161 12.36 5.82 -30.97
CA GLU A 161 12.81 7.14 -31.43
C GLU A 161 13.23 8.06 -30.28
N CYS A 162 12.52 7.98 -29.14
CA CYS A 162 12.88 8.70 -27.91
C CYS A 162 14.03 8.09 -27.11
N LYS A 163 14.60 6.96 -27.55
CA LYS A 163 15.61 6.18 -26.81
C LYS A 163 15.17 5.80 -25.39
N CYS A 164 13.90 5.42 -25.21
CA CYS A 164 13.33 5.05 -23.92
C CYS A 164 12.71 3.64 -23.91
N LEU A 165 13.33 2.71 -24.62
CA LEU A 165 12.93 1.29 -24.63
C LEU A 165 13.02 0.62 -23.26
N ASP A 166 13.78 1.19 -22.31
CA ASP A 166 13.82 0.82 -20.90
C ASP A 166 12.46 1.01 -20.18
N LEU A 167 11.55 1.79 -20.77
CA LEU A 167 10.19 2.02 -20.29
C LEU A 167 9.13 1.20 -21.06
N SER A 168 9.56 0.36 -22.00
CA SER A 168 8.65 -0.48 -22.77
C SER A 168 8.09 -1.64 -21.94
N ILE A 169 6.95 -2.17 -22.39
CA ILE A 169 6.37 -3.38 -21.82
C ILE A 169 7.31 -4.57 -22.05
N GLU A 170 7.92 -4.65 -23.23
CA GLU A 170 8.89 -5.67 -23.62
C GLU A 170 10.04 -5.74 -22.61
N TYR A 171 10.55 -4.58 -22.18
CA TYR A 171 11.60 -4.52 -21.16
C TYR A 171 11.10 -4.96 -19.79
N LEU A 172 9.91 -4.51 -19.38
CA LEU A 172 9.33 -4.88 -18.08
C LEU A 172 9.06 -6.38 -17.95
N VAL A 173 8.57 -7.03 -19.01
CA VAL A 173 8.26 -8.47 -19.05
C VAL A 173 9.50 -9.34 -18.78
N LEU A 174 10.67 -8.89 -19.21
CA LEU A 174 11.93 -9.61 -19.06
C LEU A 174 12.60 -9.42 -17.70
N LYS A 175 12.16 -8.47 -16.87
CA LYS A 175 12.71 -8.30 -15.52
C LYS A 175 12.43 -9.53 -14.67
N SER A 176 13.45 -10.02 -13.95
CA SER A 176 13.38 -11.22 -13.10
C SER A 176 12.22 -11.20 -12.10
N GLN A 177 11.89 -10.02 -11.56
CA GLN A 177 10.76 -9.80 -10.65
C GLN A 177 9.39 -10.15 -11.26
N PHE A 178 9.23 -10.09 -12.59
CA PHE A 178 7.98 -10.35 -13.30
C PHE A 178 8.02 -11.58 -14.22
N ALA A 179 9.18 -12.23 -14.36
CA ALA A 179 9.39 -13.32 -15.31
C ALA A 179 8.41 -14.50 -15.17
N ASN A 180 7.85 -14.74 -13.97
CA ASN A 180 6.91 -15.83 -13.73
C ASN A 180 5.45 -15.49 -14.10
N LEU A 181 5.16 -14.24 -14.49
CA LEU A 181 3.83 -13.81 -14.94
C LEU A 181 3.60 -14.08 -16.44
N PHE A 182 4.66 -14.40 -17.18
CA PHE A 182 4.68 -14.52 -18.63
C PHE A 182 5.29 -15.85 -19.05
N THR A 183 4.82 -16.38 -20.18
CA THR A 183 5.34 -17.62 -20.76
C THR A 183 6.72 -17.42 -21.39
N GLU A 184 7.49 -18.50 -21.57
CA GLU A 184 8.77 -18.44 -22.30
C GLU A 184 8.59 -17.90 -23.73
N LYS A 185 7.45 -18.20 -24.37
CA LYS A 185 7.13 -17.68 -25.71
C LYS A 185 6.94 -16.16 -25.70
N GLU A 186 6.20 -15.63 -24.73
CA GLU A 186 5.99 -14.18 -24.58
C GLU A 186 7.30 -13.45 -24.28
N LYS A 187 8.14 -14.03 -23.42
CA LYS A 187 9.48 -13.50 -23.14
C LYS A 187 10.38 -13.53 -24.37
N ALA A 188 10.35 -14.60 -25.16
CA ALA A 188 11.13 -14.69 -26.40
C ALA A 188 10.71 -13.63 -27.43
N ILE A 189 9.40 -13.35 -27.55
CA ILE A 189 8.90 -12.27 -28.42
C ILE A 189 9.39 -10.91 -27.92
N ALA A 190 9.28 -10.64 -26.61
CA ALA A 190 9.73 -9.39 -26.02
C ALA A 190 11.23 -9.16 -26.25
N LYS A 191 12.04 -10.20 -26.01
CA LYS A 191 13.50 -10.16 -26.22
C LYS A 191 13.84 -9.89 -27.67
N LYS A 192 13.22 -10.63 -28.61
CA LYS A 192 13.45 -10.44 -30.03
C LYS A 192 13.13 -9.01 -30.49
N ARG A 193 12.01 -8.43 -30.03
CA ARG A 193 11.63 -7.05 -30.38
C ARG A 193 12.64 -6.01 -29.92
N LEU A 194 13.22 -6.19 -28.74
CA LEU A 194 14.26 -5.31 -28.22
C LEU A 194 15.56 -5.46 -29.02
N GLU A 195 15.96 -6.69 -29.34
CA GLU A 195 17.14 -6.99 -30.15
C GLU A 195 17.02 -6.45 -31.59
N ASP A 196 15.85 -6.61 -32.21
CA ASP A 196 15.54 -6.10 -33.56
C ASP A 196 15.65 -4.55 -33.64
N HIS A 197 15.69 -3.85 -32.51
CA HIS A 197 15.82 -2.39 -32.40
C HIS A 197 17.12 -1.94 -31.70
N ASP A 198 18.16 -2.77 -31.79
CA ASP A 198 19.51 -2.53 -31.26
C ASP A 198 19.59 -2.31 -29.74
N TYR A 199 18.60 -2.76 -28.98
CA TYR A 199 18.63 -2.69 -27.52
C TYR A 199 19.35 -3.92 -26.95
N LYS A 200 20.54 -3.71 -26.38
CA LYS A 200 21.33 -4.78 -25.74
C LYS A 200 20.77 -5.10 -24.36
N TRP A 201 20.39 -6.36 -24.18
CA TRP A 201 19.99 -6.92 -22.89
C TRP A 201 21.22 -7.56 -22.23
N ASP A 202 22.01 -6.75 -21.51
CA ASP A 202 23.10 -7.21 -20.63
C ASP A 202 22.61 -7.38 -19.19
#